data_AF-A0A182R4Y5-F1
#
_entry.id   AF-A0A182R4Y5-F1
#
_cell.length_a   1.000
_cell.length_b   1.000
_cell.length_c   1.000
_cell.angle_alpha   90.00
_cell.angle_beta   90.00
_cell.angle_gamma   90.00
#
_symmetry.space_group_name_H-M   'P 1'
#
loop_
_entity.id
_entity.type
_entity.pdbx_description
1 polymer ?
#
loop_
_entity_poly.entity_id
_entity_poly.type
_entity_poly.pdbx_seq_one_letter_code
_entity_poly.pdbx_strand_id
1 'polypeptide(L)'
;MARLQISKEEYGKPKAGSLTEYRGKKANIQVYQEMLELCQVIDTDGKPVSKKNPDMKMIYFGELFNIYTHINDKLVGLLLRARKHDLIQFEGECLFQRRDDHVPVYLTKPVAQIRDILVGKQTEIRRSLSPNPQPTNMLP
;
A
#
# COMPACT_ATOMS: atom_id res chain seq x y z
N MET A 1 -24.97 -28.36 -5.27
CA MET A 1 -24.33 -27.06 -4.96
C MET A 1 -25.34 -25.96 -5.25
N ALA A 2 -25.70 -25.14 -4.26
CA ALA A 2 -26.63 -24.04 -4.49
C ALA A 2 -25.93 -22.92 -5.27
N ARG A 3 -26.53 -22.47 -6.37
CA ARG A 3 -26.02 -21.35 -7.19
C ARG A 3 -26.26 -20.05 -6.44
N LEU A 4 -25.19 -19.30 -6.16
CA LEU A 4 -25.28 -17.96 -5.59
C LEU A 4 -26.11 -17.06 -6.52
N GLN A 5 -27.25 -16.58 -6.01
CA GLN A 5 -28.04 -15.51 -6.62
C GLN A 5 -27.36 -14.19 -6.26
N ILE A 6 -26.59 -13.62 -7.19
CA ILE A 6 -25.85 -12.38 -6.98
C ILE A 6 -26.65 -11.26 -7.67
N SER A 7 -27.08 -10.25 -6.92
CA SER A 7 -27.72 -9.08 -7.52
C SER A 7 -26.71 -8.27 -8.35
N LYS A 8 -27.19 -7.42 -9.24
CA LYS A 8 -26.31 -6.55 -10.04
C LYS A 8 -25.48 -5.60 -9.16
N GLU A 9 -25.99 -5.20 -7.99
CA GLU A 9 -25.29 -4.34 -7.03
C GLU A 9 -24.21 -5.08 -6.21
N GLU A 10 -24.38 -6.39 -6.01
CA GLU A 10 -23.47 -7.27 -5.27
C GLU A 10 -22.42 -7.95 -6.16
N TYR A 11 -22.57 -7.85 -7.47
CA TYR A 11 -21.63 -8.43 -8.43
C TYR A 11 -20.21 -7.88 -8.25
N GLY A 12 -19.23 -8.78 -8.14
CA GLY A 12 -17.83 -8.45 -7.91
C GLY A 12 -17.46 -8.09 -6.46
N LYS A 13 -18.39 -8.18 -5.50
CA LYS A 13 -18.12 -7.93 -4.08
C LYS A 13 -18.26 -9.21 -3.26
N PRO A 14 -17.36 -9.45 -2.29
CA PRO A 14 -17.55 -10.56 -1.36
C PRO A 14 -18.76 -10.27 -0.45
N LYS A 15 -19.54 -11.31 -0.14
CA LYS A 15 -20.69 -11.22 0.77
C LYS A 15 -20.25 -10.66 2.13
N ALA A 16 -21.00 -9.71 2.66
CA ALA A 16 -20.70 -9.07 3.94
C ALA A 16 -20.67 -10.10 5.08
N GLY A 17 -19.68 -9.99 5.97
CA GLY A 17 -19.46 -10.95 7.06
C GLY A 17 -18.81 -12.27 6.62
N SER A 18 -18.44 -12.41 5.34
CA SER A 18 -17.80 -13.63 4.85
C SER A 18 -16.31 -13.70 5.18
N LEU A 19 -15.78 -14.92 5.27
CA LEU A 19 -14.34 -15.16 5.34
C LEU A 19 -13.59 -14.56 4.14
N THR A 20 -14.22 -14.50 2.96
CA THR A 20 -13.64 -13.87 1.78
C THR A 20 -13.48 -12.36 1.96
N GLU A 21 -14.51 -11.69 2.49
CA GLU A 21 -14.43 -10.26 2.84
C GLU A 21 -13.36 -10.03 3.91
N TYR A 22 -13.36 -10.84 4.97
CA TYR A 22 -12.38 -10.75 6.05
C TYR A 22 -10.94 -10.86 5.53
N ARG A 23 -10.66 -11.84 4.67
CA ARG A 23 -9.34 -12.02 4.05
C ARG A 23 -8.96 -10.82 3.19
N GLY A 24 -9.89 -10.31 2.38
CA GLY A 24 -9.65 -9.12 1.54
C GLY A 24 -9.32 -7.88 2.38
N LYS A 25 -10.08 -7.62 3.44
CA LYS A 25 -9.83 -6.52 4.38
C LYS A 25 -8.48 -6.68 5.10
N LYS A 26 -8.16 -7.89 5.56
CA LYS A 26 -6.87 -8.19 6.21
C LYS A 26 -5.69 -7.99 5.26
N ALA A 27 -5.78 -8.45 4.02
CA ALA A 27 -4.76 -8.21 3.00
C ALA A 27 -4.57 -6.71 2.73
N ASN A 28 -5.67 -5.94 2.70
CA ASN A 28 -5.58 -4.49 2.52
C ASN A 28 -4.84 -3.79 3.68
N ILE A 29 -5.10 -4.22 4.94
CA ILE A 29 -4.35 -3.75 6.11
C ILE A 29 -2.85 -4.05 5.97
N GLN A 30 -2.49 -5.27 5.53
CA GLN A 30 -1.10 -5.64 5.30
C GLN A 30 -0.43 -4.76 4.23
N VAL A 31 -1.12 -4.48 3.12
CA VAL A 31 -0.60 -3.59 2.08
C VAL A 31 -0.38 -2.16 2.60
N TYR A 32 -1.26 -1.64 3.47
CA TYR A 32 -1.03 -0.35 4.12
C TYR A 32 0.19 -0.35 5.03
N GLN A 33 0.45 -1.47 5.71
CA GLN A 33 1.64 -1.64 6.54
C GLN A 33 2.92 -1.67 5.68
N GLU A 34 2.93 -2.44 4.59
CA GLU A 34 4.06 -2.47 3.66
C GLU A 34 4.33 -1.08 3.05
N MET A 35 3.29 -0.32 2.67
CA MET A 35 3.48 1.04 2.16
C MET A 35 4.05 2.01 3.20
N LEU A 36 3.67 1.85 4.47
CA LEU A 36 4.24 2.65 5.55
C LEU A 36 5.74 2.35 5.72
N GLU A 37 6.12 1.07 5.73
CA GLU A 37 7.51 0.63 5.80
C GLU A 37 8.32 1.18 4.61
N LEU A 38 7.76 1.14 3.40
CA LEU A 38 8.37 1.77 2.23
C LEU A 38 8.66 3.25 2.43
N CYS A 39 7.68 4.01 2.93
CA CYS A 39 7.88 5.44 3.18
C CYS A 39 8.92 5.69 4.30
N GLN A 40 9.02 4.79 5.29
CA GLN A 40 10.03 4.87 6.36
C GLN A 40 11.45 4.60 5.86
N VAL A 41 11.61 3.61 4.98
CA VAL A 41 12.91 3.34 4.32
C VAL A 41 13.34 4.56 3.50
N ILE A 42 12.43 5.13 2.71
CA ILE A 42 12.73 6.35 1.93
C ILE A 42 13.07 7.53 2.85
N ASP A 43 12.41 7.67 4.01
CA ASP A 43 12.70 8.76 4.95
C ASP A 43 14.09 8.62 5.60
N THR A 44 14.46 7.38 5.92
CA THR A 44 15.71 7.02 6.61
C THR A 44 16.92 7.08 5.68
N ASP A 45 16.85 6.40 4.53
CA ASP A 45 17.95 6.28 3.56
C ASP A 45 17.92 7.38 2.49
N GLY A 46 16.82 8.12 2.38
CA GLY A 46 16.67 9.20 1.43
C GLY A 46 17.35 10.50 1.84
N LYS A 47 17.65 11.30 0.84
CA LYS A 47 18.27 12.62 0.94
C LYS A 47 17.17 13.71 0.98
N PRO A 48 17.36 14.79 1.74
CA PRO A 48 16.43 15.90 1.72
C PRO A 48 16.40 16.56 0.33
N VAL A 49 15.21 16.83 -0.20
CA VAL A 49 15.01 17.43 -1.53
C VAL A 49 15.62 18.84 -1.59
N SER A 50 15.60 19.57 -0.49
CA SER A 50 16.21 20.89 -0.39
C SER A 50 16.62 21.20 1.03
N LYS A 51 17.68 22.02 1.20
CA LYS A 51 18.12 22.52 2.51
C LYS A 51 17.03 23.29 3.27
N LYS A 52 16.04 23.84 2.55
CA LYS A 52 14.92 24.60 3.15
C LYS A 52 13.81 23.71 3.69
N ASN A 53 13.65 22.50 3.14
CA ASN A 53 12.58 21.56 3.48
C ASN A 53 13.19 20.18 3.77
N PRO A 54 13.83 20.00 4.95
CA PRO A 54 14.51 18.75 5.29
C PRO A 54 13.56 17.56 5.44
N ASP A 55 12.27 17.83 5.71
CA ASP A 55 11.24 16.81 5.91
C ASP A 55 10.76 16.15 4.60
N MET A 56 11.02 16.80 3.47
CA MET A 56 10.74 16.21 2.15
C MET A 56 11.95 15.43 1.69
N LYS A 57 11.79 14.11 1.60
CA LYS A 57 12.85 13.17 1.26
C LYS A 57 12.70 12.63 -0.15
N MET A 58 13.84 12.36 -0.78
CA MET A 58 13.94 11.64 -2.03
C MET A 58 15.00 10.56 -1.97
N ILE A 59 14.78 9.47 -2.69
CA ILE A 59 15.78 8.42 -2.91
C ILE A 59 15.78 8.04 -4.38
N TYR A 60 16.93 7.64 -4.94
CA TYR A 60 16.95 7.11 -6.29
C TYR A 60 16.39 5.69 -6.34
N PHE A 61 15.70 5.35 -7.42
CA PHE A 61 15.10 4.03 -7.57
C PHE A 61 16.13 2.91 -7.46
N GLY A 62 17.33 3.07 -8.03
CA GLY A 62 18.39 2.07 -7.93
C GLY A 62 18.89 1.85 -6.50
N GLU A 63 19.04 2.92 -5.71
CA GLU A 63 19.39 2.84 -4.29
C GLU A 63 18.30 2.09 -3.51
N LEU A 64 17.04 2.49 -3.71
CA LEU A 64 15.88 1.87 -3.08
C LEU A 64 15.72 0.39 -3.47
N PHE A 65 15.92 0.07 -4.75
CA PHE A 65 15.83 -1.30 -5.27
C PHE A 65 16.91 -2.20 -4.66
N ASN A 66 18.14 -1.71 -4.52
CA ASN A 66 19.21 -2.48 -3.88
C ASN A 66 18.91 -2.77 -2.40
N ILE A 67 18.37 -1.81 -1.65
CA ILE A 67 17.92 -2.01 -0.28
C ILE A 67 16.83 -3.10 -0.24
N TYR A 68 15.82 -2.96 -1.10
CA TYR A 68 14.68 -3.89 -1.13
C TYR A 68 14.99 -5.27 -1.69
N THR A 69 16.04 -5.44 -2.51
CA THR A 69 16.43 -6.75 -3.05
C THR A 69 16.70 -7.78 -1.95
N HIS A 70 17.16 -7.32 -0.78
CA HIS A 70 17.42 -8.17 0.37
C HIS A 70 16.23 -8.32 1.32
N ILE A 71 15.15 -7.55 1.11
CA ILE A 71 14.01 -7.44 2.03
C ILE A 71 12.73 -8.02 1.39
N ASN A 72 12.39 -7.59 0.17
CA ASN A 72 11.10 -7.85 -0.47
C ASN A 72 11.17 -7.68 -2.01
N ASP A 73 10.70 -8.68 -2.75
CA ASP A 73 10.68 -8.73 -4.22
C ASP A 73 9.54 -7.91 -4.87
N LYS A 74 8.69 -7.24 -4.07
CA LYS A 74 7.48 -6.55 -4.54
C LYS A 74 7.61 -5.03 -4.64
N LEU A 75 8.83 -4.48 -4.60
CA LEU A 75 9.05 -3.02 -4.55
C LEU A 75 8.27 -2.25 -5.61
N VAL A 76 8.32 -2.67 -6.88
CA VAL A 76 7.65 -1.95 -7.98
C VAL A 76 6.14 -1.91 -7.78
N GLY A 77 5.52 -3.03 -7.38
CA GLY A 77 4.09 -3.08 -7.07
C GLY A 77 3.73 -2.18 -5.88
N LEU A 78 4.60 -2.11 -4.89
CA LEU A 78 4.41 -1.27 -3.71
C LEU A 78 4.55 0.23 -4.02
N LEU A 79 5.50 0.61 -4.88
CA LEU A 79 5.64 1.97 -5.39
C LEU A 79 4.39 2.43 -6.15
N LEU A 80 3.85 1.59 -7.03
CA LEU A 80 2.60 1.89 -7.74
C LEU A 80 1.41 2.02 -6.78
N ARG A 81 1.36 1.16 -5.75
CA ARG A 81 0.33 1.22 -4.71
C ARG A 81 0.43 2.52 -3.90
N ALA A 82 1.63 2.90 -3.47
CA ALA A 82 1.88 4.11 -2.70
C ALA A 82 1.58 5.38 -3.52
N ARG A 83 1.91 5.38 -4.82
CA ARG A 83 1.54 6.44 -5.76
C ARG A 83 0.02 6.58 -5.87
N LYS A 84 -0.74 5.49 -5.95
CA LYS A 84 -2.22 5.53 -5.97
C LYS A 84 -2.83 6.17 -4.70
N HIS A 85 -2.09 6.21 -3.60
CA HIS A 85 -2.48 6.84 -2.36
C HIS A 85 -1.85 8.23 -2.15
N ASP A 86 -1.24 8.81 -3.18
CA ASP A 86 -0.57 10.12 -3.16
C ASP A 86 0.46 10.22 -2.04
N LEU A 87 1.21 9.14 -1.76
CA LEU A 87 2.28 9.10 -0.77
C LEU A 87 3.66 9.34 -1.38
N ILE A 88 3.81 8.90 -2.64
CA ILE A 88 5.06 8.90 -3.38
C ILE A 88 4.82 9.44 -4.79
N GLN A 89 5.81 10.17 -5.31
CA GLN A 89 5.86 10.62 -6.70
C GLN A 89 7.18 10.21 -7.35
N PHE A 90 7.14 9.80 -8.60
CA PHE A 90 8.32 9.57 -9.46
C PHE A 90 7.94 9.88 -10.91
N GLU A 91 8.89 9.83 -11.85
CA GLU A 91 8.63 10.03 -13.27
C GLU A 91 8.40 8.69 -14.00
N GLY A 92 7.46 8.65 -14.94
CA GLY A 92 7.12 7.45 -15.71
C GLY A 92 6.03 6.57 -15.09
N GLU A 93 5.49 5.64 -15.88
CA GLU A 93 4.41 4.75 -15.46
C GLU A 93 4.88 3.65 -14.50
N CYS A 94 6.03 3.04 -14.81
CA CYS A 94 6.63 1.94 -14.06
C CYS A 94 8.16 2.03 -14.16
N LEU A 95 8.87 1.54 -13.14
CA LEU A 95 10.33 1.61 -13.04
C LEU A 95 10.94 0.22 -13.19
N PHE A 96 12.02 0.15 -13.94
CA PHE A 96 12.73 -1.09 -14.27
C PHE A 96 14.20 -0.97 -13.88
N GLN A 97 14.72 -1.99 -13.20
CA GLN A 97 16.11 -2.04 -12.74
C GLN A 97 17.08 -1.85 -13.91
N ARG A 98 18.24 -1.23 -13.65
CA ARG A 98 19.31 -0.90 -14.61
C ARG A 98 18.97 0.18 -15.62
N ARG A 99 17.69 0.33 -16.00
CA ARG A 99 17.23 1.38 -16.90
C ARG A 99 16.88 2.65 -16.14
N ASP A 100 16.07 2.51 -15.10
CA ASP A 100 15.42 3.61 -14.40
C ASP A 100 16.08 3.88 -13.03
N ASP A 101 17.27 3.32 -12.78
CA ASP A 101 17.97 3.42 -11.49
C ASP A 101 18.22 4.86 -11.03
N HIS A 102 18.32 5.78 -11.99
CA HIS A 102 18.56 7.22 -11.78
C HIS A 102 17.28 8.02 -11.51
N VAL A 103 16.10 7.41 -11.61
CA VAL A 103 14.83 8.12 -11.41
C VAL A 103 14.64 8.41 -9.92
N PRO A 104 14.46 9.68 -9.53
CA PRO A 104 14.20 10.04 -8.15
C PRO A 104 12.76 9.70 -7.74
N VAL A 105 12.63 9.11 -6.55
CA VAL A 105 11.38 8.78 -5.89
C VAL A 105 11.22 9.74 -4.70
N TYR A 106 10.18 10.57 -4.75
CA TYR A 106 9.90 11.61 -3.77
C TYR A 106 8.78 11.19 -2.83
N LEU A 107 8.93 11.46 -1.53
CA LEU A 107 7.78 11.49 -0.62
C LEU A 107 6.96 12.76 -0.88
N THR A 108 5.64 12.63 -0.98
CA THR A 108 4.75 13.78 -1.17
C THR A 108 4.43 14.51 0.15
N LYS A 109 4.67 13.85 1.28
CA LYS A 109 4.37 14.31 2.64
C LYS A 109 5.45 13.80 3.60
N PRO A 110 5.68 14.46 4.74
CA PRO A 110 6.55 13.95 5.78
C PRO A 110 6.08 12.57 6.28
N VAL A 111 7.02 11.69 6.65
CA VAL A 111 6.71 10.32 7.08
C VAL A 111 5.74 10.27 8.27
N ALA A 112 5.81 11.27 9.16
CA ALA A 112 4.88 11.40 10.29
C ALA A 112 3.43 11.53 9.82
N GLN A 113 3.16 12.41 8.85
CA GLN A 113 1.82 12.58 8.29
C GLN A 113 1.34 11.34 7.52
N ILE A 114 2.25 10.69 6.78
CA ILE A 114 1.95 9.45 6.05
C ILE A 114 1.50 8.36 7.03
N ARG A 115 2.20 8.22 8.17
CA ARG A 115 1.86 7.28 9.24
C ARG A 115 0.45 7.49 9.75
N ASP A 116 0.08 8.74 10.05
CA ASP A 116 -1.26 9.06 10.58
C ASP A 116 -2.35 8.70 9.56
N ILE A 117 -2.15 9.04 8.28
CA ILE A 117 -3.08 8.71 7.19
C ILE A 117 -3.26 7.18 7.08
N LEU A 118 -2.16 6.43 7.09
CA LEU A 118 -2.20 4.98 6.92
C LEU A 118 -2.78 4.27 8.14
N VAL A 119 -2.42 4.69 9.35
CA VAL A 119 -2.98 4.16 10.60
C VAL A 119 -4.47 4.47 10.70
N GLY A 120 -4.91 5.66 10.28
CA GLY A 120 -6.32 6.01 10.18
C GLY A 120 -7.09 5.04 9.28
N LYS A 121 -6.60 4.82 8.06
CA LYS A 121 -7.20 3.86 7.10
C LYS A 121 -7.22 2.43 7.63
N GLN A 122 -6.13 1.98 8.27
CA GLN A 122 -6.10 0.66 8.90
C GLN A 122 -7.15 0.53 10.01
N THR A 123 -7.31 1.56 10.83
CA THR A 123 -8.28 1.59 11.93
C THR A 123 -9.71 1.53 11.42
N GLU A 124 -10.04 2.27 10.37
CA GLU A 124 -11.35 2.22 9.71
C GLU A 124 -11.66 0.81 9.18
N ILE A 125 -10.70 0.16 8.52
CA ILE A 125 -10.89 -1.20 8.02
C ILE A 125 -11.09 -2.18 9.17
N ARG A 126 -10.28 -2.07 10.24
CA ARG A 126 -10.41 -2.88 11.46
C ARG A 126 -11.78 -2.71 12.13
N ARG A 127 -12.32 -1.50 12.17
CA ARG A 127 -13.68 -1.25 12.69
C ARG A 127 -14.77 -1.85 11.82
N SER A 128 -14.56 -1.93 10.50
CA SER A 128 -15.50 -2.53 9.55
C SER A 128 -15.44 -4.06 9.45
N LEU A 129 -14.51 -4.71 10.14
CA LEU A 129 -14.34 -6.16 10.11
C LEU A 129 -15.38 -6.83 11.00
N SER A 130 -16.08 -7.85 10.48
CA SER A 130 -17.00 -8.66 11.28
C SER A 130 -16.22 -9.39 12.38
N PRO A 131 -16.66 -9.34 13.66
CA PRO A 131 -16.02 -10.06 14.76
C PRO A 131 -16.20 -11.57 14.65
N ASN A 132 -17.19 -12.04 13.89
CA ASN A 132 -17.46 -13.46 13.68
C ASN A 132 -17.66 -13.74 12.17
N PRO A 133 -16.58 -13.83 11.38
CA PRO A 133 -16.67 -14.07 9.95
C PRO A 133 -17.04 -15.54 9.65
N GLN A 134 -17.97 -15.76 8.73
CA GLN A 134 -18.45 -17.11 8.37
C GLN A 134 -18.13 -17.48 6.91
N PRO A 135 -18.05 -18.77 6.54
CA PRO A 135 -17.96 -19.18 5.14
C PRO A 135 -19.14 -18.63 4.33
N THR A 136 -18.89 -18.26 3.07
CA THR A 136 -19.91 -17.64 2.19
C THR A 136 -21.19 -18.47 2.08
N ASN A 137 -21.09 -19.80 2.16
CA ASN A 137 -22.23 -20.71 2.05
C ASN A 137 -23.09 -20.80 3.33
N MET A 138 -22.62 -20.27 4.46
CA MET A 138 -23.35 -20.25 5.74
C MET A 138 -24.04 -18.91 6.02
N LEU A 139 -23.79 -17.90 5.20
CA LEU A 139 -24.40 -16.58 5.33
C LEU A 139 -25.75 -16.53 4.61
N PRO A 140 -26.78 -15.87 5.18
CA PRO A 140 -28.13 -15.77 4.62
C PRO A 140 -28.13 -15.08 3.26
#